data_AF-A0A5C7PRG1-F1
#
_entry.id   AF-A0A5C7PRG1-F1
#
_cell.length_a   1.000
_cell.length_b   1.000
_cell.length_c   1.000
_cell.angle_alpha   90.00
_cell.angle_beta   90.00
_cell.angle_gamma   90.00
#
_symmetry.space_group_name_H-M   'P 1'
#
loop_
_entity.id
_entity.type
_entity.pdbx_description
1 polymer ?
#
loop_
_entity_poly.entity_id
_entity_poly.type
_entity_poly.pdbx_seq_one_letter_code
_entity_poly.pdbx_strand_id
1 'polypeptide(L)'
;MPYDGSGNYTPAPAPNFPAVGGAVISATYYNAVINDIASGLSLCITRDGQGKPSGPIDWNAQNLTNVGTLAATTGNITNIAATTITLGGAGVAVLASPTFTGVPAAPTAANGTSTTQLATTAFVQNQLTANGYAPLASPVFTGNPTAPTPSPGDNDTSLATTAFVTAAILAALPAGVIMIWSGSSGSIPSGWLLCNGTSGTPDLRDKFVVGAGSTYAVGATGGSANATLVSHSHTITITDPTHTHTANVTDPTHTHQLPGGTSSGGTIQTQLGVNSTASNGTSAAASTGITVANVAAATGITA
;
A
#
# COMPACT_ATOMS: atom_id res chain seq x y z
N MET A 1 71.13 41.13 -80.56
CA MET A 1 71.60 40.70 -81.90
C MET A 1 71.21 41.78 -82.89
N PRO A 2 72.10 42.16 -83.82
CA PRO A 2 71.89 43.32 -84.68
C PRO A 2 70.81 42.98 -85.70
N TYR A 3 69.69 43.68 -85.66
CA TYR A 3 68.69 43.69 -86.72
C TYR A 3 68.75 45.08 -87.34
N ASP A 4 69.11 45.18 -88.62
CA ASP A 4 69.29 46.45 -89.33
C ASP A 4 67.99 47.03 -89.93
N GLY A 5 66.84 46.55 -89.46
CA GLY A 5 65.53 47.08 -89.88
C GLY A 5 65.11 46.72 -91.31
N SER A 6 65.87 45.90 -92.05
CA SER A 6 65.54 45.46 -93.41
C SER A 6 64.92 44.06 -93.52
N GLY A 7 64.80 43.34 -92.39
CA GLY A 7 64.15 42.02 -92.33
C GLY A 7 65.04 40.83 -92.72
N ASN A 8 66.33 41.03 -93.01
CA ASN A 8 67.26 39.92 -93.24
C ASN A 8 68.07 39.58 -91.97
N TYR A 9 67.98 38.32 -91.54
CA TYR A 9 68.77 37.77 -90.44
C TYR A 9 70.12 37.27 -90.96
N THR A 10 71.22 37.88 -90.51
CA THR A 10 72.56 37.33 -90.69
C THR A 10 73.03 36.76 -89.34
N PRO A 11 73.00 35.43 -89.15
CA PRO A 11 73.54 34.84 -87.93
C PRO A 11 75.03 35.17 -87.83
N ALA A 12 75.50 35.51 -86.63
CA ALA A 12 76.94 35.49 -86.36
C ALA A 12 77.49 34.09 -86.73
N PRO A 13 78.69 34.00 -87.34
CA PRO A 13 79.30 32.73 -87.67
C PRO A 13 79.24 31.79 -86.48
N ALA A 14 78.88 30.51 -86.71
CA ALA A 14 78.85 29.52 -85.64
C ALA A 14 80.16 29.60 -84.83
N PRO A 15 80.11 29.61 -83.49
CA PRO A 15 81.31 29.62 -82.69
C PRO A 15 82.21 28.47 -83.16
N ASN A 16 83.39 28.82 -83.66
CA ASN A 16 84.44 27.87 -83.99
C ASN A 16 84.90 27.24 -82.67
N PHE A 17 84.38 26.06 -82.36
CA PHE A 17 84.95 25.22 -81.32
C PHE A 17 86.21 24.57 -81.92
N PRO A 18 87.42 25.00 -81.54
CA PRO A 18 88.63 24.43 -82.10
C PRO A 18 88.67 22.93 -81.74
N ALA A 19 88.76 22.08 -82.75
CA ALA A 19 89.07 20.67 -82.54
C ALA A 19 90.44 20.57 -81.86
N VAL A 20 90.45 20.21 -80.57
CA VAL A 20 91.69 19.90 -79.87
C VAL A 20 92.19 18.56 -80.41
N GLY A 21 93.22 18.60 -81.26
CA GLY A 21 93.84 17.41 -81.82
C GLY A 21 94.35 16.48 -80.72
N GLY A 22 93.83 15.25 -80.68
CA GLY A 22 94.27 14.18 -79.78
C GLY A 22 93.24 13.68 -78.78
N ALA A 23 92.13 14.39 -78.53
CA ALA A 23 91.04 13.85 -77.72
C ALA A 23 90.09 13.03 -78.62
N VAL A 24 90.32 11.72 -78.70
CA VAL A 24 89.32 10.80 -79.25
C VAL A 24 88.07 10.95 -78.39
N ILE A 25 87.02 11.61 -78.90
CA ILE A 25 85.70 11.47 -78.31
C ILE A 25 85.28 10.02 -78.62
N SER A 26 85.68 9.10 -77.76
CA SER A 26 85.39 7.69 -77.95
C SER A 26 83.89 7.47 -77.75
N ALA A 27 83.30 6.55 -78.50
CA ALA A 27 81.94 6.07 -78.24
C ALA A 27 81.79 5.63 -76.77
N THR A 28 82.89 5.28 -76.09
CA THR A 28 82.94 4.99 -74.66
C THR A 28 82.58 6.18 -73.78
N TYR A 29 82.99 7.41 -74.13
CA TYR A 29 82.59 8.60 -73.37
C TYR A 29 81.10 8.89 -73.52
N TYR A 30 80.57 8.82 -74.74
CA TYR A 30 79.13 8.94 -74.98
C TYR A 30 78.34 7.81 -74.29
N ASN A 31 78.82 6.57 -74.38
CA ASN A 31 78.20 5.42 -73.73
C ASN A 31 78.26 5.56 -72.20
N ALA A 32 79.35 6.09 -71.64
CA ALA A 32 79.44 6.35 -70.20
C ALA A 32 78.42 7.39 -69.78
N VAL A 33 78.32 8.53 -70.50
CA VAL A 33 77.31 9.57 -70.21
C VAL A 33 75.89 9.05 -70.41
N ILE A 34 75.63 8.27 -71.46
CA ILE A 34 74.31 7.67 -71.71
C ILE A 34 73.96 6.64 -70.63
N ASN A 35 74.92 5.82 -70.18
CA ASN A 35 74.70 4.85 -69.11
C ASN A 35 74.53 5.54 -67.75
N ASP A 36 75.20 6.65 -67.51
CA ASP A 36 75.07 7.44 -66.28
C ASP A 36 73.69 8.14 -66.23
N ILE A 37 73.24 8.68 -67.36
CA ILE A 37 71.88 9.22 -67.53
C ILE A 37 70.83 8.11 -67.42
N ALA A 38 71.05 6.94 -68.04
CA ALA A 38 70.14 5.80 -67.96
C ALA A 38 70.06 5.24 -66.53
N SER A 39 71.18 5.20 -65.80
CA SER A 39 71.25 4.84 -64.39
C SER A 39 70.49 5.85 -63.52
N GLY A 40 70.72 7.15 -63.73
CA GLY A 40 69.99 8.22 -63.04
C GLY A 40 68.49 8.21 -63.30
N LEU A 41 68.07 7.92 -64.54
CA LEU A 41 66.66 7.76 -64.93
C LEU A 41 66.03 6.44 -64.46
N SER A 42 66.84 5.43 -64.13
CA SER A 42 66.35 4.17 -63.53
C SER A 42 66.14 4.29 -62.02
N LEU A 43 66.72 5.33 -61.40
CA LEU A 43 66.62 5.64 -59.98
C LEU A 43 65.51 6.66 -59.66
N CYS A 44 64.91 7.31 -60.66
CA CYS A 44 63.69 8.08 -60.43
C CYS A 44 62.49 7.12 -60.33
N ILE A 45 61.47 7.47 -59.53
CA ILE A 45 60.13 6.87 -59.65
C ILE A 45 59.78 6.93 -61.13
N THR A 46 59.54 5.78 -61.75
CA THR A 46 59.34 5.67 -63.19
C THR A 46 58.37 6.74 -63.68
N ARG A 47 58.80 7.48 -64.69
CA ARG A 47 58.00 8.43 -65.47
C ARG A 47 56.59 7.88 -65.67
N ASP A 48 55.60 8.71 -65.36
CA ASP A 48 54.16 8.47 -65.31
C ASP A 48 53.71 7.36 -66.29
N GLY A 49 53.40 6.16 -65.76
CA GLY A 49 52.69 5.11 -66.49
C GLY A 49 53.34 3.73 -66.63
N GLN A 50 54.51 3.44 -66.06
CA GLN A 50 55.07 2.07 -66.07
C GLN A 50 55.03 1.42 -64.70
N GLY A 51 53.94 0.69 -64.44
CA GLY A 51 53.80 -0.31 -63.37
C GLY A 51 53.83 0.23 -61.94
N LYS A 52 52.88 -0.22 -61.11
CA LYS A 52 52.98 -0.03 -59.66
C LYS A 52 54.29 -0.67 -59.15
N PRO A 53 54.97 -0.08 -58.15
CA PRO A 53 56.11 -0.73 -57.50
C PRO A 53 55.75 -2.17 -57.10
N SER A 54 56.57 -3.14 -57.50
CA SER A 54 56.36 -4.55 -57.17
C SER A 54 56.85 -4.93 -55.77
N GLY A 55 57.41 -3.98 -55.01
CA GLY A 55 57.89 -4.14 -53.65
C GLY A 55 57.93 -2.82 -52.88
N PRO A 56 58.27 -2.85 -51.59
CA PRO A 56 58.45 -1.64 -50.77
C PRO A 56 59.53 -0.74 -51.36
N ILE A 57 59.27 0.56 -51.41
CA ILE A 57 60.28 1.56 -51.76
C ILE A 57 61.12 1.81 -50.50
N ASP A 58 62.42 1.53 -50.58
CA ASP A 58 63.38 1.92 -49.54
C ASP A 58 63.77 3.38 -49.74
N TRP A 59 63.38 4.22 -48.78
CA TRP A 59 63.64 5.66 -48.81
C TRP A 59 64.94 6.04 -48.08
N ASN A 60 65.78 5.09 -47.65
CA ASN A 60 67.02 5.36 -46.92
C ASN A 60 66.82 6.32 -45.73
N ALA A 61 65.75 6.09 -44.95
CA ALA A 61 65.32 6.95 -43.84
C ALA A 61 64.99 8.41 -44.22
N GLN A 62 64.84 8.73 -45.51
CA GLN A 62 64.29 10.02 -45.94
C GLN A 62 62.78 10.06 -45.71
N ASN A 63 62.29 11.23 -45.29
CA ASN A 63 60.86 11.46 -45.12
C ASN A 63 60.21 11.75 -46.48
N LEU A 64 59.06 11.12 -46.76
CA LEU A 64 58.20 11.57 -47.85
C LEU A 64 57.55 12.89 -47.44
N THR A 65 58.05 14.00 -47.99
CA THR A 65 57.43 15.32 -47.85
C THR A 65 56.54 15.61 -49.06
N ASN A 66 55.57 16.53 -48.89
CA ASN A 66 54.72 17.04 -49.98
C ASN A 66 53.82 16.01 -50.71
N VAL A 67 53.53 14.86 -50.10
CA VAL A 67 52.51 13.93 -50.60
C VAL A 67 51.12 14.49 -50.23
N GLY A 68 50.42 15.08 -51.20
CA GLY A 68 49.13 15.72 -50.95
C GLY A 68 48.03 14.76 -50.48
N THR A 69 48.00 13.53 -50.99
CA THR A 69 47.06 12.49 -50.55
C THR A 69 47.68 11.11 -50.76
N LEU A 70 47.82 10.34 -49.70
CA LEU A 70 48.11 8.92 -49.81
C LEU A 70 46.80 8.20 -50.15
N ALA A 71 46.54 7.96 -51.44
CA ALA A 71 45.30 7.37 -51.95
C ALA A 71 45.20 5.85 -51.68
N ALA A 72 45.38 5.43 -50.42
CA ALA A 72 45.17 4.05 -50.01
C ALA A 72 43.71 3.88 -49.55
N THR A 73 42.81 3.55 -50.48
CA THR A 73 41.39 3.29 -50.16
C THR A 73 41.19 2.01 -49.33
N THR A 74 42.19 1.15 -49.18
CA THR A 74 42.06 -0.15 -48.45
C THR A 74 43.40 -0.67 -47.89
N GLY A 75 44.31 0.22 -47.46
CA GLY A 75 45.62 -0.18 -46.93
C GLY A 75 45.72 0.02 -45.41
N ASN A 76 46.05 -1.03 -44.66
CA ASN A 76 46.46 -0.91 -43.27
C ASN A 76 47.85 -0.27 -43.23
N ILE A 77 48.01 0.85 -42.52
CA ILE A 77 49.35 1.39 -42.23
C ILE A 77 49.84 0.70 -40.96
N THR A 78 50.68 -0.33 -41.10
CA THR A 78 51.06 -1.24 -40.00
C THR A 78 52.32 -0.83 -39.23
N ASN A 79 53.02 0.24 -39.64
CA ASN A 79 54.32 0.62 -39.07
C ASN A 79 54.52 2.13 -38.95
N ILE A 80 53.55 2.83 -38.35
CA ILE A 80 53.65 4.26 -38.09
C ILE A 80 54.46 4.48 -36.80
N ALA A 81 55.70 4.94 -36.93
CA ALA A 81 56.53 5.38 -35.79
C ALA A 81 56.21 6.82 -35.33
N ALA A 82 54.98 7.30 -35.56
CA ALA A 82 54.54 8.62 -35.13
C ALA A 82 53.83 8.55 -33.78
N THR A 83 54.16 9.48 -32.88
CA THR A 83 53.47 9.66 -31.59
C THR A 83 52.05 10.19 -31.74
N THR A 84 51.71 10.78 -32.89
CA THR A 84 50.37 11.30 -33.19
C THR A 84 50.04 11.11 -34.67
N ILE A 85 48.90 10.48 -34.94
CA ILE A 85 48.32 10.38 -36.28
C ILE A 85 47.08 11.27 -36.30
N THR A 86 47.12 12.37 -37.03
CA THR A 86 45.95 13.23 -37.24
C THR A 86 45.13 12.65 -38.38
N LEU A 87 44.18 11.77 -38.05
CA LEU A 87 43.22 11.20 -39.00
C LEU A 87 42.12 12.24 -39.27
N GLY A 88 42.34 13.14 -40.22
CA GLY A 88 41.40 14.23 -40.57
C GLY A 88 40.13 13.81 -41.33
N GLY A 89 39.72 12.53 -41.26
CA GLY A 89 38.63 11.97 -42.06
C GLY A 89 37.37 11.66 -41.25
N ALA A 90 36.20 11.93 -41.83
CA ALA A 90 34.91 11.43 -41.35
C ALA A 90 34.92 9.89 -41.34
N GLY A 91 34.95 9.26 -40.16
CA GLY A 91 34.90 7.79 -40.04
C GLY A 91 35.83 7.15 -39.00
N VAL A 92 36.63 7.93 -38.26
CA VAL A 92 37.49 7.42 -37.18
C VAL A 92 36.94 7.83 -35.81
N ALA A 93 36.94 6.90 -34.85
CA ALA A 93 36.61 7.18 -33.45
C ALA A 93 37.92 7.35 -32.65
N VAL A 94 37.99 8.36 -31.78
CA VAL A 94 39.12 8.54 -30.88
C VAL A 94 39.18 7.42 -29.83
N LEU A 95 40.38 7.06 -29.37
CA LEU A 95 40.58 5.95 -28.43
C LEU A 95 39.94 6.20 -27.06
N ALA A 96 40.01 7.44 -26.57
CA ALA A 96 39.46 7.81 -25.27
C ALA A 96 38.25 8.73 -25.48
N SER A 97 37.12 8.35 -24.87
CA SER A 97 35.88 9.12 -24.86
C SER A 97 35.40 9.56 -26.26
N PRO A 98 35.25 8.63 -27.23
CA PRO A 98 34.70 9.00 -28.53
C PRO A 98 33.27 9.50 -28.40
N THR A 99 32.99 10.62 -29.05
CA THR A 99 31.61 11.06 -29.33
C THR A 99 31.19 10.48 -30.66
N PHE A 100 30.23 9.55 -30.65
CA PHE A 100 29.65 9.02 -31.88
C PHE A 100 28.57 9.96 -32.42
N THR A 101 28.41 9.99 -33.75
CA THR A 101 27.30 10.68 -34.44
C THR A 101 26.38 9.66 -35.12
N GLY A 102 25.15 10.06 -35.44
CA GLY A 102 24.14 9.14 -35.99
C GLY A 102 23.56 8.18 -34.95
N VAL A 103 23.19 6.96 -35.37
CA VAL A 103 22.70 5.87 -34.51
C VAL A 103 23.72 4.72 -34.53
N PRO A 104 24.67 4.68 -33.59
CA PRO A 104 25.70 3.63 -33.56
C PRO A 104 25.07 2.25 -33.39
N ALA A 105 25.45 1.32 -34.26
CA ALA A 105 25.10 -0.09 -34.12
C ALA A 105 26.19 -0.83 -33.34
N ALA A 106 25.78 -1.66 -32.38
CA ALA A 106 26.67 -2.57 -31.66
C ALA A 106 25.99 -3.95 -31.52
N PRO A 107 26.75 -5.04 -31.38
CA PRO A 107 26.17 -6.36 -31.09
C PRO A 107 25.32 -6.32 -29.81
N THR A 108 24.12 -6.91 -29.85
CA THR A 108 23.25 -7.00 -28.66
C THR A 108 23.67 -8.20 -27.82
N ALA A 109 24.05 -7.94 -26.57
CA ALA A 109 24.40 -8.97 -25.60
C ALA A 109 23.19 -9.85 -25.24
N ALA A 110 23.46 -11.07 -24.77
CA ALA A 110 22.42 -11.90 -24.16
C ALA A 110 22.01 -11.33 -22.79
N ASN A 111 20.77 -11.59 -22.37
CA ASN A 111 20.27 -11.14 -21.08
C ASN A 111 21.13 -11.67 -19.91
N GLY A 112 21.36 -10.83 -18.89
CA GLY A 112 22.20 -11.16 -17.73
C GLY A 112 23.72 -11.04 -17.96
N THR A 113 24.17 -10.60 -19.14
CA THR A 113 25.60 -10.36 -19.42
C THR A 113 26.15 -9.23 -18.53
N SER A 114 27.21 -9.52 -17.75
CA SER A 114 27.91 -8.56 -16.91
C SER A 114 29.37 -8.44 -17.33
N THR A 115 29.62 -7.65 -18.38
CA THR A 115 30.97 -7.41 -18.94
C THR A 115 31.14 -5.93 -19.30
N THR A 116 32.29 -5.57 -19.87
CA THR A 116 32.58 -4.21 -20.37
C THR A 116 31.99 -3.94 -21.76
N GLN A 117 31.20 -4.86 -22.32
CA GLN A 117 30.51 -4.65 -23.60
C GLN A 117 29.49 -3.50 -23.50
N LEU A 118 29.41 -2.68 -24.55
CA LEU A 118 28.40 -1.63 -24.68
C LEU A 118 26.98 -2.21 -24.66
N ALA A 119 26.10 -1.65 -23.81
CA ALA A 119 24.69 -2.01 -23.75
C ALA A 119 23.92 -1.34 -24.91
N THR A 120 23.28 -2.14 -25.76
CA THR A 120 22.37 -1.62 -26.81
C THR A 120 21.00 -1.29 -26.22
N THR A 121 20.21 -0.46 -26.92
CA THR A 121 18.81 -0.22 -26.53
C THR A 121 17.97 -1.49 -26.54
N ALA A 122 18.22 -2.41 -27.50
CA ALA A 122 17.58 -3.71 -27.54
C ALA A 122 17.89 -4.55 -26.28
N PHE A 123 19.13 -4.55 -25.79
CA PHE A 123 19.47 -5.20 -24.53
C PHE A 123 18.68 -4.61 -23.35
N VAL A 124 18.57 -3.28 -23.25
CA VAL A 124 17.81 -2.62 -22.18
C VAL A 124 16.31 -2.97 -22.25
N GLN A 125 15.71 -2.94 -23.44
CA GLN A 125 14.31 -3.29 -23.62
C GLN A 125 14.06 -4.78 -23.32
N ASN A 126 14.99 -5.66 -23.70
CA ASN A 126 14.92 -7.08 -23.38
C ASN A 126 15.05 -7.33 -21.88
N GLN A 127 15.92 -6.60 -21.17
CA GLN A 127 16.03 -6.70 -19.72
C GLN A 127 14.74 -6.23 -19.02
N LEU A 128 14.13 -5.13 -19.47
CA LEU A 128 12.89 -4.61 -18.90
C LEU A 128 11.71 -5.58 -19.08
N THR A 129 11.64 -6.24 -20.23
CA THR A 129 10.57 -7.19 -20.55
C THR A 129 10.81 -8.58 -19.96
N ALA A 130 12.06 -9.07 -19.96
CA ALA A 130 12.39 -10.42 -19.49
C ALA A 130 12.46 -10.54 -17.97
N ASN A 131 12.84 -9.48 -17.25
CA ASN A 131 12.92 -9.51 -15.79
C ASN A 131 11.55 -9.47 -15.11
N GLY A 132 10.45 -9.35 -15.87
CA GLY A 132 9.09 -9.55 -15.36
C GLY A 132 8.71 -8.60 -14.23
N TYR A 133 9.18 -7.35 -14.29
CA TYR A 133 8.81 -6.34 -13.29
C TYR A 133 7.29 -6.18 -13.24
N ALA A 134 6.75 -6.08 -12.03
CA ALA A 134 5.34 -5.77 -11.84
C ALA A 134 5.02 -4.38 -12.42
N PRO A 135 3.84 -4.19 -13.06
CA PRO A 135 3.42 -2.87 -13.53
C PRO A 135 3.43 -1.84 -12.39
N LEU A 136 3.84 -0.62 -12.71
CA LEU A 136 3.89 0.47 -11.72
C LEU A 136 2.50 0.79 -11.15
N ALA A 137 1.49 0.79 -12.02
CA ALA A 137 0.11 1.06 -11.64
C ALA A 137 -0.68 -0.25 -11.60
N SER A 138 -1.36 -0.48 -10.47
CA SER A 138 -2.26 -1.62 -10.27
C SER A 138 -1.67 -2.98 -10.66
N PRO A 139 -0.50 -3.37 -10.10
CA PRO A 139 0.04 -4.69 -10.36
C PRO A 139 -0.89 -5.79 -9.86
N VAL A 140 -1.07 -6.84 -10.65
CA VAL A 140 -1.67 -8.10 -10.19
C VAL A 140 -0.52 -9.01 -9.78
N PHE A 141 -0.33 -9.21 -8.48
CA PHE A 141 0.67 -10.14 -7.97
C PHE A 141 0.18 -11.59 -8.09
N THR A 142 1.06 -12.50 -8.48
CA THR A 142 0.82 -13.94 -8.52
C THR A 142 1.72 -14.67 -7.52
N GLY A 143 1.30 -15.85 -7.04
CA GLY A 143 2.04 -16.60 -6.01
C GLY A 143 1.79 -16.05 -4.60
N ASN A 144 2.80 -16.10 -3.72
CA ASN A 144 2.75 -15.56 -2.36
C ASN A 144 3.68 -14.33 -2.24
N PRO A 145 3.21 -13.11 -2.58
CA PRO A 145 4.03 -11.91 -2.50
C PRO A 145 4.44 -11.64 -1.03
N THR A 146 5.73 -11.42 -0.82
CA THR A 146 6.29 -11.07 0.50
C THR A 146 6.59 -9.59 0.57
N ALA A 147 6.27 -8.94 1.68
CA ALA A 147 6.67 -7.58 1.99
C ALA A 147 7.22 -7.52 3.43
N PRO A 148 8.04 -6.52 3.79
CA PRO A 148 8.40 -6.27 5.17
C PRO A 148 7.14 -6.11 6.04
N THR A 149 7.12 -6.70 7.24
CA THR A 149 5.99 -6.56 8.15
C THR A 149 6.10 -5.23 8.90
N PRO A 150 5.12 -4.32 8.78
CA PRO A 150 5.11 -3.06 9.52
C PRO A 150 5.07 -3.26 11.03
N SER A 151 5.47 -2.24 11.79
CA SER A 151 5.34 -2.25 13.24
C SER A 151 3.86 -2.14 13.67
N PRO A 152 3.44 -2.70 14.81
CA PRO A 152 2.07 -2.52 15.30
C PRO A 152 1.70 -1.04 15.46
N GLY A 153 0.49 -0.66 15.04
CA GLY A 153 0.00 0.72 15.11
C GLY A 153 0.45 1.62 13.95
N ASP A 154 1.21 1.10 12.98
CA ASP A 154 1.55 1.81 11.76
C ASP A 154 0.29 2.14 10.94
N ASN A 155 0.23 3.37 10.44
CA ASN A 155 -0.93 3.95 9.76
C ASN A 155 -0.55 4.70 8.47
N ASP A 156 0.59 4.36 7.89
CA ASP A 156 1.05 4.92 6.62
C ASP A 156 0.43 4.19 5.39
N THR A 157 1.08 4.34 4.22
CA THR A 157 0.64 3.74 2.95
C THR A 157 1.33 2.43 2.60
N SER A 158 2.04 1.82 3.55
CA SER A 158 2.73 0.55 3.38
C SER A 158 1.76 -0.62 3.21
N LEU A 159 2.22 -1.68 2.54
CA LEU A 159 1.43 -2.90 2.38
C LEU A 159 1.26 -3.62 3.72
N ALA A 160 0.01 -3.89 4.11
CA ALA A 160 -0.28 -4.72 5.27
C ALA A 160 0.01 -6.20 4.98
N THR A 161 0.99 -6.77 5.67
CA THR A 161 1.28 -8.21 5.58
C THR A 161 0.27 -9.03 6.38
N THR A 162 0.16 -10.33 6.10
CA THR A 162 -0.71 -11.25 6.87
C THR A 162 -0.32 -11.33 8.35
N ALA A 163 0.97 -11.22 8.66
CA ALA A 163 1.47 -11.17 10.03
C ALA A 163 1.02 -9.89 10.75
N PHE A 164 1.09 -8.73 10.08
CA PHE A 164 0.59 -7.46 10.63
C PHE A 164 -0.91 -7.53 10.93
N VAL A 165 -1.71 -8.03 9.97
CA VAL A 165 -3.17 -8.16 10.15
C VAL A 165 -3.51 -9.10 11.31
N THR A 166 -2.83 -10.24 11.42
CA THR A 166 -3.03 -11.18 12.52
C THR A 166 -2.69 -10.54 13.86
N ALA A 167 -1.56 -9.82 13.95
CA ALA A 167 -1.17 -9.12 15.17
C ALA A 167 -2.17 -8.01 15.54
N ALA A 168 -2.63 -7.23 14.56
CA ALA A 168 -3.62 -6.16 14.79
C ALA A 168 -4.96 -6.70 15.29
N ILE A 169 -5.46 -7.81 14.73
CA ILE A 169 -6.71 -8.45 15.17
C ILE A 169 -6.57 -9.01 16.59
N LEU A 170 -5.46 -9.70 16.90
CA LEU A 170 -5.21 -10.24 18.23
C LEU A 170 -5.04 -9.15 19.30
N ALA A 171 -4.46 -8.00 18.92
CA ALA A 171 -4.37 -6.84 19.80
C ALA A 171 -5.74 -6.22 20.10
N ALA A 172 -6.66 -6.24 19.13
CA ALA A 172 -8.02 -5.71 19.32
C ALA A 172 -8.90 -6.62 20.18
N LEU A 173 -8.72 -7.94 20.10
CA LEU A 173 -9.48 -8.95 20.84
C LEU A 173 -8.52 -9.91 21.56
N PRO A 174 -8.02 -9.56 22.75
CA PRO A 174 -7.12 -10.43 23.49
C PRO A 174 -7.80 -11.74 23.89
N ALA A 175 -6.99 -12.78 24.12
CA ALA A 175 -7.50 -14.06 24.61
C ALA A 175 -8.25 -13.89 25.94
N GLY A 176 -9.43 -14.50 26.04
CA GLY A 176 -10.31 -14.39 27.22
C GLY A 176 -11.49 -13.44 27.05
N VAL A 177 -11.56 -12.67 25.96
CA VAL A 177 -12.77 -11.91 25.60
C VAL A 177 -13.95 -12.85 25.39
N ILE A 178 -15.10 -12.47 25.96
CA ILE A 178 -16.35 -13.22 25.88
C ILE A 178 -17.25 -12.50 24.88
N MET A 179 -17.76 -13.24 23.89
CA MET A 179 -18.67 -12.72 22.86
C MET A 179 -19.92 -13.60 22.76
N ILE A 180 -21.06 -12.97 22.50
CA ILE A 180 -22.31 -13.69 22.26
C ILE A 180 -22.30 -14.21 20.81
N TRP A 181 -22.48 -15.52 20.65
CA TRP A 181 -22.52 -16.21 19.36
C TRP A 181 -23.94 -16.71 19.09
N SER A 182 -24.50 -16.34 17.93
CA SER A 182 -25.86 -16.74 17.53
C SER A 182 -25.91 -18.01 16.69
N GLY A 183 -24.77 -18.47 16.17
CA GLY A 183 -24.68 -19.69 15.37
C GLY A 183 -24.70 -20.97 16.22
N SER A 184 -24.65 -22.12 15.55
CA SER A 184 -24.52 -23.41 16.23
C SER A 184 -23.19 -23.52 16.97
N SER A 185 -23.16 -24.28 18.07
CA SER A 185 -21.93 -24.61 18.79
C SER A 185 -20.95 -25.45 17.93
N GLY A 186 -21.46 -26.19 16.95
CA GLY A 186 -20.65 -26.94 16.00
C GLY A 186 -19.99 -26.10 14.90
N SER A 187 -20.37 -24.82 14.77
CA SER A 187 -19.86 -23.89 13.75
C SER A 187 -19.12 -22.70 14.36
N ILE A 188 -18.65 -22.83 15.60
CA ILE A 188 -17.83 -21.80 16.25
C ILE A 188 -16.53 -21.63 15.42
N PRO A 189 -16.17 -20.41 14.99
CA PRO A 189 -15.00 -20.19 14.15
C PRO A 189 -13.70 -20.65 14.82
N SER A 190 -12.74 -21.09 14.00
CA SER A 190 -11.38 -21.42 14.47
C SER A 190 -10.77 -20.25 15.23
N GLY A 191 -10.10 -20.55 16.34
CA GLY A 191 -9.55 -19.53 17.26
C GLY A 191 -10.50 -19.10 18.38
N TRP A 192 -11.79 -19.49 18.31
CA TRP A 192 -12.76 -19.28 19.38
C TRP A 192 -13.13 -20.60 20.07
N LEU A 193 -13.54 -20.50 21.33
CA LEU A 193 -13.95 -21.64 22.14
C LEU A 193 -15.32 -21.37 22.75
N LEU A 194 -16.13 -22.42 22.91
CA LEU A 194 -17.33 -22.35 23.73
C LEU A 194 -16.91 -22.17 25.20
N CYS A 195 -17.51 -21.21 25.89
CA CYS A 195 -17.34 -21.02 27.33
C CYS A 195 -18.08 -22.12 28.12
N ASN A 196 -17.45 -23.29 28.23
CA ASN A 196 -18.01 -24.50 28.82
C ASN A 196 -17.20 -25.02 30.03
N GLY A 197 -16.25 -24.23 30.54
CA GLY A 197 -15.38 -24.63 31.65
C GLY A 197 -14.12 -25.40 31.23
N THR A 198 -13.93 -25.67 29.94
CA THR A 198 -12.75 -26.39 29.42
C THR A 198 -11.76 -25.42 28.77
N SER A 199 -10.51 -25.86 28.61
CA SER A 199 -9.44 -25.08 27.93
C SER A 199 -9.23 -23.68 28.51
N GLY A 200 -9.43 -23.52 29.82
CA GLY A 200 -9.28 -22.25 30.53
C GLY A 200 -10.44 -21.26 30.38
N THR A 201 -11.52 -21.63 29.68
CA THR A 201 -12.73 -20.80 29.57
C THR A 201 -13.59 -20.92 30.84
N PRO A 202 -14.34 -19.86 31.25
CA PRO A 202 -15.40 -20.02 32.24
C PRO A 202 -16.54 -20.88 31.68
N ASP A 203 -17.31 -21.56 32.54
CA ASP A 203 -18.55 -22.22 32.10
C ASP A 203 -19.72 -21.24 32.19
N LEU A 204 -20.17 -20.74 31.04
CA LEU A 204 -21.26 -19.77 30.91
C LEU A 204 -22.53 -20.36 30.30
N ARG A 205 -22.59 -21.68 30.10
CA ARG A 205 -23.79 -22.34 29.59
C ARG A 205 -24.93 -22.16 30.59
N ASP A 206 -26.11 -21.79 30.09
CA ASP A 206 -27.32 -21.57 30.88
C ASP A 206 -27.17 -20.52 32.00
N LYS A 207 -26.25 -19.56 31.84
CA LYS A 207 -26.00 -18.49 32.81
C LYS A 207 -26.23 -17.12 32.19
N PHE A 208 -26.71 -16.19 33.01
CA PHE A 208 -26.71 -14.77 32.68
C PHE A 208 -25.41 -14.13 33.21
N VAL A 209 -24.74 -13.33 32.38
CA VAL A 209 -23.51 -12.64 32.78
C VAL A 209 -23.86 -11.38 33.56
N VAL A 210 -23.26 -11.23 34.74
CA VAL A 210 -23.35 -10.02 35.57
C VAL A 210 -21.95 -9.41 35.67
N GLY A 211 -21.88 -8.08 35.50
CA GLY A 211 -20.62 -7.34 35.61
C GLY A 211 -20.00 -7.50 36.99
N ALA A 212 -18.70 -7.83 37.03
CA ALA A 212 -17.95 -7.86 38.28
C ALA A 212 -17.82 -6.44 38.87
N GLY A 213 -17.84 -6.35 40.20
CA GLY A 213 -17.78 -5.09 40.94
C GLY A 213 -17.56 -5.35 42.43
N SER A 214 -17.87 -4.37 43.29
CA SER A 214 -17.74 -4.52 44.74
C SER A 214 -18.65 -5.60 45.33
N THR A 215 -19.81 -5.86 44.70
CA THR A 215 -20.79 -6.86 45.13
C THR A 215 -20.53 -8.25 44.53
N TYR A 216 -20.06 -8.32 43.28
CA TYR A 216 -19.88 -9.59 42.56
C TYR A 216 -18.41 -9.75 42.14
N ALA A 217 -17.74 -10.75 42.70
CA ALA A 217 -16.38 -11.10 42.30
C ALA A 217 -16.35 -11.77 40.90
N VAL A 218 -15.22 -11.68 40.21
CA VAL A 218 -15.01 -12.37 38.92
C VAL A 218 -15.20 -13.88 39.12
N GLY A 219 -16.04 -14.50 38.29
CA GLY A 219 -16.32 -15.94 38.34
C GLY A 219 -17.28 -16.36 39.46
N ALA A 220 -17.79 -15.44 40.29
CA ALA A 220 -18.82 -15.76 41.26
C ALA A 220 -20.08 -16.28 40.55
N THR A 221 -20.70 -17.32 41.11
CA THR A 221 -21.97 -17.87 40.61
C THR A 221 -23.06 -17.66 41.65
N GLY A 222 -24.30 -17.53 41.19
CA GLY A 222 -25.46 -17.28 42.03
C GLY A 222 -26.74 -17.26 41.21
N GLY A 223 -27.82 -16.77 41.82
CA GLY A 223 -29.15 -16.79 41.21
C GLY A 223 -29.84 -18.15 41.35
N SER A 224 -31.08 -18.22 40.88
CA SER A 224 -31.90 -19.43 40.87
C SER A 224 -32.40 -19.65 39.44
N ALA A 225 -32.44 -20.91 39.00
CA ALA A 225 -32.99 -21.27 37.68
C ALA A 225 -34.50 -20.96 37.58
N ASN A 226 -35.18 -20.92 38.72
CA ASN A 226 -36.57 -20.49 38.81
C ASN A 226 -36.63 -19.03 39.27
N ALA A 227 -37.56 -18.27 38.69
CA ALA A 227 -38.04 -17.03 39.28
C ALA A 227 -38.79 -17.35 40.58
N THR A 228 -38.07 -17.67 41.65
CA THR A 228 -38.61 -17.54 43.00
C THR A 228 -38.85 -16.05 43.18
N LEU A 229 -40.09 -15.63 42.96
CA LEU A 229 -40.58 -14.30 43.28
C LEU A 229 -39.98 -13.91 44.63
N VAL A 230 -39.11 -12.90 44.66
CA VAL A 230 -38.77 -12.26 45.93
C VAL A 230 -40.08 -11.64 46.37
N SER A 231 -40.78 -12.33 47.29
CA SER A 231 -41.96 -11.78 47.92
C SER A 231 -41.55 -10.47 48.56
N HIS A 232 -41.95 -9.37 47.95
CA HIS A 232 -41.88 -8.06 48.57
C HIS A 232 -43.30 -7.50 48.57
N SER A 233 -43.74 -7.04 49.73
CA SER A 233 -45.05 -6.45 49.93
C SER A 233 -44.91 -4.93 49.95
N HIS A 234 -45.76 -4.23 49.20
CA HIS A 234 -45.98 -2.81 49.42
C HIS A 234 -47.10 -2.62 50.44
N THR A 235 -46.82 -1.96 51.55
CA THR A 235 -47.84 -1.53 52.51
C THR A 235 -48.45 -0.24 52.01
N ILE A 236 -49.70 -0.29 51.54
CA ILE A 236 -50.48 0.89 51.19
C ILE A 236 -51.38 1.21 52.39
N THR A 237 -51.15 2.34 53.04
CA THR A 237 -52.01 2.82 54.13
C THR A 237 -53.08 3.72 53.54
N ILE A 238 -54.34 3.26 53.52
CA ILE A 238 -55.49 4.07 53.15
C ILE A 238 -56.14 4.57 54.45
N THR A 239 -56.13 5.90 54.65
CA THR A 239 -56.84 6.55 55.76
C THR A 239 -58.18 7.05 55.23
N ASP A 240 -59.29 6.42 55.64
CA ASP A 240 -60.65 6.91 55.37
C ASP A 240 -61.10 7.83 56.52
N PRO A 241 -61.21 9.16 56.32
CA PRO A 241 -61.72 10.04 57.36
C PRO A 241 -63.23 9.83 57.53
N THR A 242 -63.58 9.30 58.69
CA THR A 242 -64.92 9.15 59.28
C THR A 242 -66.03 9.98 58.62
N HIS A 243 -67.09 9.32 58.16
CA HIS A 243 -68.33 9.97 57.75
C HIS A 243 -69.51 9.53 58.63
N THR A 244 -70.55 10.37 58.69
CA THR A 244 -71.75 10.18 59.52
C THR A 244 -73.00 9.93 58.67
N HIS A 245 -73.90 9.09 59.18
CA HIS A 245 -75.23 8.91 58.59
C HIS A 245 -76.29 9.45 59.54
N THR A 246 -77.23 10.23 59.00
CA THR A 246 -78.40 10.73 59.72
C THR A 246 -79.63 9.95 59.26
N ALA A 247 -80.27 9.20 60.14
CA ALA A 247 -81.55 8.57 59.89
C ALA A 247 -82.65 9.33 60.64
N ASN A 248 -83.57 9.96 59.92
CA ASN A 248 -84.80 10.49 60.50
C ASN A 248 -85.84 9.38 60.55
N VAL A 249 -86.25 8.95 61.75
CA VAL A 249 -87.37 8.03 61.93
C VAL A 249 -88.63 8.84 62.24
N THR A 250 -89.67 8.66 61.42
CA THR A 250 -91.03 9.16 61.68
C THR A 250 -91.94 7.94 61.78
N ASP A 251 -92.46 7.67 62.98
CA ASP A 251 -93.46 6.61 63.20
C ASP A 251 -94.79 7.24 63.60
N PRO A 252 -95.73 7.43 62.65
CA PRO A 252 -97.07 7.82 62.98
C PRO A 252 -97.89 6.59 63.37
N THR A 253 -98.46 6.67 64.58
CA THR A 253 -99.62 5.91 65.07
C THR A 253 -99.37 4.49 65.57
N HIS A 254 -99.10 4.37 66.86
CA HIS A 254 -99.65 3.26 67.65
C HIS A 254 -99.95 3.69 69.10
N THR A 255 -100.90 3.01 69.74
CA THR A 255 -101.33 3.21 71.13
C THR A 255 -100.99 1.98 71.96
N HIS A 256 -100.52 2.17 73.19
CA HIS A 256 -100.26 1.07 74.12
C HIS A 256 -101.42 0.89 75.10
N GLN A 257 -102.03 -0.29 75.08
CA GLN A 257 -102.98 -0.76 76.10
C GLN A 257 -102.30 -1.87 76.91
N LEU A 258 -102.09 -1.65 78.21
CA LEU A 258 -101.77 -2.74 79.13
C LEU A 258 -103.00 -3.10 79.99
N PRO A 259 -103.46 -4.37 79.95
CA PRO A 259 -104.63 -4.88 80.67
C PRO A 259 -104.49 -4.86 82.19
N GLY A 260 -105.64 -4.70 82.87
CA GLY A 260 -105.76 -4.59 84.32
C GLY A 260 -105.13 -5.74 85.10
N GLY A 261 -104.25 -5.36 86.04
CA GLY A 261 -103.81 -6.17 87.16
C GLY A 261 -104.15 -5.43 88.46
N THR A 262 -104.95 -6.08 89.30
CA THR A 262 -105.52 -5.58 90.55
C THR A 262 -104.49 -5.27 91.64
N SER A 263 -104.84 -4.25 92.40
CA SER A 263 -104.20 -3.56 93.53
C SER A 263 -103.81 -4.39 94.75
N SER A 264 -102.77 -3.93 95.46
CA SER A 264 -102.75 -3.89 96.94
C SER A 264 -101.88 -2.73 97.46
N GLY A 265 -102.54 -1.68 97.95
CA GLY A 265 -102.11 -0.82 99.06
C GLY A 265 -100.96 0.17 98.86
N GLY A 266 -101.27 1.41 98.47
CA GLY A 266 -100.34 2.54 98.59
C GLY A 266 -100.74 3.81 97.83
N THR A 267 -101.70 4.54 98.39
CA THR A 267 -102.05 5.96 98.14
C THR A 267 -102.35 6.43 96.71
N ILE A 268 -103.63 6.76 96.48
CA ILE A 268 -104.13 7.55 95.36
C ILE A 268 -104.12 9.03 95.73
N GLN A 269 -103.55 9.88 94.87
CA GLN A 269 -104.07 11.19 94.41
C GLN A 269 -102.97 11.89 93.60
N THR A 270 -103.15 12.57 92.47
CA THR A 270 -104.29 12.88 91.60
C THR A 270 -103.73 13.56 90.35
N GLN A 271 -104.42 13.40 89.22
CA GLN A 271 -104.67 14.44 88.22
C GLN A 271 -103.48 14.96 87.37
N LEU A 272 -103.45 14.49 86.11
CA LEU A 272 -103.07 15.21 84.89
C LEU A 272 -101.76 16.02 84.95
N GLY A 273 -100.65 15.43 84.50
CA GLY A 273 -99.47 16.22 84.17
C GLY A 273 -98.21 15.41 83.97
N VAL A 274 -98.09 14.84 82.77
CA VAL A 274 -96.86 14.43 82.07
C VAL A 274 -95.56 14.74 82.84
N ASN A 275 -94.98 13.75 83.52
CA ASN A 275 -93.57 13.79 83.87
C ASN A 275 -92.81 12.96 82.84
N SER A 276 -92.35 13.64 81.78
CA SER A 276 -91.51 13.07 80.73
C SER A 276 -90.16 12.67 81.32
N THR A 277 -90.03 11.42 81.78
CA THR A 277 -88.71 10.80 81.92
C THR A 277 -88.17 10.57 80.52
N ALA A 278 -87.22 11.38 80.08
CA ALA A 278 -86.39 11.07 78.93
C ALA A 278 -85.61 9.79 79.24
N SER A 279 -86.14 8.64 78.78
CA SER A 279 -85.40 7.40 78.79
C SER A 279 -84.30 7.50 77.73
N ASN A 280 -83.05 7.66 78.19
CA ASN A 280 -81.86 7.56 77.36
C ASN A 280 -81.70 6.10 76.94
N GLY A 281 -82.43 5.69 75.89
CA GLY A 281 -82.32 4.38 75.28
C GLY A 281 -81.01 4.28 74.53
N THR A 282 -80.00 3.67 75.13
CA THR A 282 -78.83 3.17 74.40
C THR A 282 -79.31 2.11 73.42
N SER A 283 -79.35 2.46 72.13
CA SER A 283 -79.44 1.44 71.08
C SER A 283 -78.09 0.77 71.01
N ALA A 284 -78.03 -0.53 71.28
CA ALA A 284 -76.82 -1.31 71.12
C ALA A 284 -76.28 -1.10 69.70
N ALA A 285 -74.97 -0.86 69.59
CA ALA A 285 -74.28 -0.79 68.31
C ALA A 285 -74.54 -2.11 67.57
N ALA A 286 -75.46 -2.10 66.60
CA ALA A 286 -75.43 -3.10 65.57
C ALA A 286 -74.12 -2.88 64.84
N SER A 287 -73.22 -3.86 64.92
CA SER A 287 -72.07 -3.93 64.03
C SER A 287 -72.60 -3.75 62.62
N THR A 288 -72.35 -2.60 62.00
CA THR A 288 -72.50 -2.51 60.56
C THR A 288 -71.54 -3.57 60.03
N GLY A 289 -72.07 -4.52 59.27
CA GLY A 289 -71.30 -5.60 58.66
C GLY A 289 -70.35 -5.06 57.60
N ILE A 290 -69.43 -4.16 57.98
CA ILE A 290 -68.26 -3.83 57.20
C ILE A 290 -67.25 -4.94 57.50
N THR A 291 -67.47 -6.08 56.87
CA THR A 291 -66.37 -7.00 56.63
C THR A 291 -65.51 -6.33 55.57
N VAL A 292 -64.36 -5.77 55.98
CA VAL A 292 -63.25 -5.65 55.02
C VAL A 292 -62.88 -7.09 54.71
N ALA A 293 -63.39 -7.60 53.59
CA ALA A 293 -62.89 -8.84 53.06
C ALA A 293 -61.40 -8.61 52.82
N ASN A 294 -60.54 -9.19 53.66
CA ASN A 294 -59.21 -9.54 53.23
C ASN A 294 -59.42 -10.50 52.07
N VAL A 295 -59.43 -9.96 50.85
CA VAL A 295 -59.32 -10.76 49.64
C VAL A 295 -57.92 -11.36 49.70
N ALA A 296 -57.84 -12.56 50.25
CA ALA A 296 -56.67 -13.42 50.07
C ALA A 296 -56.40 -13.46 48.56
N ALA A 297 -55.18 -13.09 48.19
CA ALA A 297 -54.75 -12.84 46.84
C ALA A 297 -55.37 -13.84 45.85
N ALA A 298 -56.22 -13.33 44.96
CA ALA A 298 -56.56 -14.04 43.74
C ALA A 298 -55.25 -14.24 42.99
N THR A 299 -54.85 -15.50 42.84
CA THR A 299 -53.81 -15.91 41.90
C THR A 299 -54.24 -15.44 40.51
N GLY A 300 -53.56 -14.43 39.97
CA GLY A 300 -53.70 -14.02 38.58
C GLY A 300 -54.18 -12.58 38.43
N ILE A 301 -53.25 -11.64 38.50
CA ILE A 301 -53.29 -10.47 37.62
C ILE A 301 -52.30 -10.79 36.51
N THR A 302 -52.82 -11.14 35.34
CA THR A 302 -52.06 -11.12 34.07
C THR A 302 -51.77 -9.67 33.70
N ALA A 303 -50.54 -9.46 33.24
CA ALA A 303 -49.80 -8.20 33.12
C ALA A 303 -50.52 -7.04 32.41
#